data_AF-A0A2A5QQ86-F1
#
_entry.id   AF-A0A2A5QQ86-F1
#
_cell.length_a   1.000
_cell.length_b   1.000
_cell.length_c   1.000
_cell.angle_alpha   90.00
_cell.angle_beta   90.00
_cell.angle_gamma   90.00
#
_symmetry.space_group_name_H-M   'P 1'
#
loop_
_entity.id
_entity.type
_entity.pdbx_description
1 polymer ?
#
loop_
_entity_poly.entity_id
_entity_poly.type
_entity_poly.pdbx_seq_one_letter_code
_entity_poly.pdbx_strand_id
1 'polypeptide(L)'
;MGGGENNTANANASLVVGGSDNKATALDSTIGGGYNNHATGFEATIVGGSSNTASGERSYIGGGNGNEASARYSTTSGGDNNVASGYGAIVPGGEGNSAEGSYSYAAGRNAQARNTGAFVWADNSGGSVASTGPNQFIVRAAGGVYFGDENDPSLKSGLINTSTGACLSENGEWEYTATDDSRTDIDPIDADEILEQVRELTIQSWRYEDGSDENHHVGPTAGAFHETFELGQNGETISSADADGVALAAIQALANRNRQLESRLEELEAKVEAE
;
A
#
# COMPACT_ATOMS: atom_id res chain seq x y z
N MET A 1 36.22 -29.96 4.16
CA MET A 1 34.91 -30.58 4.49
C MET A 1 34.94 -30.99 5.96
N GLY A 2 33.90 -30.66 6.75
CA GLY A 2 33.88 -30.91 8.20
C GLY A 2 33.19 -32.21 8.66
N GLY A 3 32.39 -32.88 7.81
CA GLY A 3 31.73 -34.17 8.09
C GLY A 3 30.51 -34.44 7.20
N GLY A 4 29.78 -35.54 7.45
CA GLY A 4 28.51 -35.87 6.77
C GLY A 4 28.60 -36.84 5.58
N GLU A 5 27.49 -37.00 4.84
CA GLU A 5 27.36 -37.96 3.73
C GLU A 5 27.19 -37.25 2.38
N ASN A 6 27.82 -37.76 1.32
CA ASN A 6 27.65 -37.28 -0.07
C ASN A 6 27.83 -35.77 -0.32
N ASN A 7 28.63 -35.09 0.51
CA ASN A 7 28.95 -33.69 0.32
C ASN A 7 30.05 -33.49 -0.72
N THR A 8 29.92 -32.47 -1.56
CA THR A 8 30.90 -32.07 -2.58
C THR A 8 31.39 -30.65 -2.33
N ALA A 9 32.69 -30.49 -2.10
CA ALA A 9 33.39 -29.20 -2.05
C ALA A 9 34.70 -29.31 -2.84
N ASN A 10 34.68 -28.94 -4.11
CA ASN A 10 35.76 -29.22 -5.06
C ASN A 10 36.35 -28.00 -5.77
N ALA A 11 35.85 -26.80 -5.47
CA ALA A 11 36.45 -25.56 -5.95
C ALA A 11 37.48 -25.02 -4.94
N ASN A 12 38.33 -24.10 -5.40
CA ASN A 12 39.29 -23.46 -4.51
C ASN A 12 38.54 -22.70 -3.38
N ALA A 13 39.02 -22.87 -2.15
CA ALA A 13 38.46 -22.27 -0.94
C ALA A 13 36.96 -22.52 -0.69
N SER A 14 36.34 -23.51 -1.36
CA SER A 14 34.96 -23.86 -1.06
C SER A 14 34.85 -24.69 0.23
N LEU A 15 33.75 -24.48 0.96
CA LEU A 15 33.55 -25.06 2.29
C LEU A 15 32.16 -25.71 2.40
N VAL A 16 32.14 -26.98 2.79
CA VAL A 16 30.95 -27.62 3.38
C VAL A 16 31.32 -28.07 4.79
N VAL A 17 30.61 -27.54 5.79
CA VAL A 17 30.89 -27.85 7.21
C VAL A 17 30.32 -29.22 7.59
N GLY A 18 29.13 -29.59 7.13
CA GLY A 18 28.50 -30.88 7.44
C GLY A 18 27.20 -31.13 6.64
N GLY A 19 26.41 -32.12 7.05
CA GLY A 19 25.10 -32.42 6.46
C GLY A 19 25.11 -33.55 5.41
N SER A 20 24.08 -33.62 4.56
CA SER A 20 23.97 -34.61 3.48
C SER A 20 23.69 -33.96 2.14
N ASP A 21 24.34 -34.47 1.08
CA ASP A 21 24.08 -34.10 -0.32
C ASP A 21 24.30 -32.61 -0.66
N ASN A 22 25.16 -31.91 0.09
CA ASN A 22 25.45 -30.50 -0.16
C ASN A 22 26.54 -30.32 -1.23
N LYS A 23 26.41 -29.30 -2.08
CA LYS A 23 27.34 -29.02 -3.19
C LYS A 23 27.82 -27.57 -3.17
N ALA A 24 29.04 -27.35 -2.70
CA ALA A 24 29.74 -26.07 -2.77
C ALA A 24 30.82 -26.14 -3.87
N THR A 25 30.43 -25.82 -5.11
CA THR A 25 31.23 -26.12 -6.32
C THR A 25 31.83 -24.90 -7.00
N ALA A 26 31.73 -23.71 -6.39
CA ALA A 26 32.29 -22.48 -6.91
C ALA A 26 33.39 -21.93 -5.98
N LEU A 27 34.26 -21.09 -6.55
CA LEU A 27 35.33 -20.44 -5.81
C LEU A 27 34.75 -19.66 -4.61
N ASP A 28 35.35 -19.85 -3.44
CA ASP A 28 34.95 -19.23 -2.17
C ASP A 28 33.49 -19.51 -1.74
N SER A 29 32.81 -20.51 -2.31
CA SER A 29 31.43 -20.81 -1.94
C SER A 29 31.34 -21.60 -0.63
N THR A 30 30.35 -21.27 0.20
CA THR A 30 30.21 -21.82 1.56
C THR A 30 28.83 -22.40 1.80
N ILE A 31 28.79 -23.60 2.39
CA ILE A 31 27.60 -24.22 2.95
C ILE A 31 27.86 -24.58 4.41
N GLY A 32 27.11 -23.98 5.33
CA GLY A 32 27.23 -24.23 6.77
C GLY A 32 26.66 -25.58 7.21
N GLY A 33 25.77 -26.20 6.43
CA GLY A 33 25.27 -27.56 6.68
C GLY A 33 23.91 -27.82 6.03
N GLY A 34 23.18 -28.83 6.53
CA GLY A 34 21.82 -29.13 6.09
C GLY A 34 21.73 -30.24 5.03
N TYR A 35 20.65 -30.22 4.25
CA TYR A 35 20.34 -31.25 3.26
C TYR A 35 20.20 -30.65 1.86
N ASN A 36 20.90 -31.23 0.88
CA ASN A 36 20.68 -30.95 -0.53
C ASN A 36 20.83 -29.46 -0.94
N ASN A 37 21.74 -28.72 -0.28
CA ASN A 37 21.99 -27.32 -0.61
C ASN A 37 23.03 -27.18 -1.73
N HIS A 38 22.85 -26.18 -2.60
CA HIS A 38 23.68 -25.96 -3.79
C HIS A 38 24.23 -24.53 -3.83
N ALA A 39 25.48 -24.34 -3.40
CA ALA A 39 26.20 -23.08 -3.49
C ALA A 39 27.16 -23.09 -4.69
N THR A 40 26.65 -22.67 -5.84
CA THR A 40 27.30 -22.80 -7.16
C THR A 40 27.73 -21.47 -7.78
N GLY A 41 27.40 -20.33 -7.15
CA GLY A 41 27.92 -19.02 -7.52
C GLY A 41 29.26 -18.68 -6.85
N PHE A 42 30.08 -17.86 -7.50
CA PHE A 42 31.32 -17.32 -6.91
C PHE A 42 31.01 -16.56 -5.61
N GLU A 43 31.72 -16.84 -4.51
CA GLU A 43 31.46 -16.28 -3.17
C GLU A 43 30.02 -16.51 -2.65
N ALA A 44 29.27 -17.46 -3.22
CA ALA A 44 27.90 -17.75 -2.78
C ALA A 44 27.88 -18.41 -1.40
N THR A 45 26.94 -18.02 -0.54
CA THR A 45 26.82 -18.54 0.82
C THR A 45 25.43 -19.08 1.08
N ILE A 46 25.37 -20.31 1.61
CA ILE A 46 24.17 -20.89 2.22
C ILE A 46 24.49 -21.25 3.65
N VAL A 47 23.83 -20.62 4.62
CA VAL A 47 24.10 -20.90 6.04
C VAL A 47 23.64 -22.32 6.42
N GLY A 48 22.50 -22.78 5.90
CA GLY A 48 21.99 -24.13 6.14
C GLY A 48 20.61 -24.36 5.54
N GLY A 49 19.83 -25.26 6.14
CA GLY A 49 18.47 -25.57 5.68
C GLY A 49 18.40 -26.74 4.70
N SER A 50 17.35 -26.79 3.89
CA SER A 50 17.06 -27.92 3.00
C SER A 50 16.70 -27.46 1.59
N SER A 51 17.35 -28.03 0.58
CA SER A 51 17.07 -27.78 -0.84
C SER A 51 17.20 -26.31 -1.27
N ASN A 52 18.14 -25.57 -0.69
CA ASN A 52 18.41 -24.18 -1.10
C ASN A 52 19.42 -24.11 -2.25
N THR A 53 19.29 -23.14 -3.15
CA THR A 53 20.18 -22.93 -4.30
C THR A 53 20.67 -21.49 -4.39
N ALA A 54 21.96 -21.28 -4.14
CA ALA A 54 22.64 -20.00 -4.28
C ALA A 54 23.60 -20.07 -5.48
N SER A 55 23.13 -19.66 -6.65
CA SER A 55 23.85 -19.75 -7.93
C SER A 55 24.34 -18.40 -8.45
N GLY A 56 23.86 -17.29 -7.88
CA GLY A 56 24.35 -15.95 -8.19
C GLY A 56 25.73 -15.67 -7.60
N GLU A 57 26.54 -14.84 -8.26
CA GLU A 57 27.79 -14.33 -7.68
C GLU A 57 27.48 -13.49 -6.44
N ARG A 58 28.16 -13.78 -5.31
CA ARG A 58 27.92 -13.15 -4.00
C ARG A 58 26.46 -13.24 -3.55
N SER A 59 25.76 -14.28 -3.98
CA SER A 59 24.41 -14.57 -3.51
C SER A 59 24.43 -15.11 -2.08
N TYR A 60 23.37 -14.85 -1.32
CA TYR A 60 23.26 -15.26 0.07
C TYR A 60 21.91 -15.90 0.35
N ILE A 61 21.95 -17.05 1.02
CA ILE A 61 20.78 -17.69 1.61
C ILE A 61 21.02 -17.95 3.10
N GLY A 62 20.22 -17.33 3.97
CA GLY A 62 20.34 -17.47 5.42
C GLY A 62 19.81 -18.79 5.98
N GLY A 63 19.01 -19.54 5.22
CA GLY A 63 18.50 -20.85 5.62
C GLY A 63 17.15 -21.16 4.99
N GLY A 64 16.33 -21.97 5.68
CA GLY A 64 14.97 -22.30 5.26
C GLY A 64 14.88 -23.49 4.30
N ASN A 65 13.75 -23.59 3.58
CA ASN A 65 13.48 -24.68 2.65
C ASN A 65 13.18 -24.16 1.24
N GLY A 66 13.81 -24.77 0.23
CA GLY A 66 13.46 -24.51 -1.17
C GLY A 66 13.73 -23.08 -1.66
N ASN A 67 14.65 -22.35 -1.02
CA ASN A 67 14.95 -20.97 -1.42
C ASN A 67 15.97 -20.91 -2.56
N GLU A 68 15.80 -19.93 -3.46
CA GLU A 68 16.70 -19.67 -4.58
C GLU A 68 17.24 -18.23 -4.55
N ALA A 69 18.55 -18.07 -4.72
CA ALA A 69 19.22 -16.80 -4.93
C ALA A 69 20.15 -16.93 -6.16
N SER A 70 19.64 -16.56 -7.34
CA SER A 70 20.26 -16.92 -8.62
C SER A 70 20.92 -15.76 -9.39
N ALA A 71 20.81 -14.53 -8.90
CA ALA A 71 21.44 -13.36 -9.50
C ALA A 71 22.58 -12.80 -8.66
N ARG A 72 23.43 -11.98 -9.30
CA ARG A 72 24.54 -11.34 -8.58
C ARG A 72 24.00 -10.46 -7.45
N TYR A 73 24.58 -10.59 -6.26
CA TYR A 73 24.20 -9.91 -5.03
C TYR A 73 22.76 -10.19 -4.55
N SER A 74 22.08 -11.20 -5.09
CA SER A 74 20.72 -11.51 -4.62
C SER A 74 20.73 -12.19 -3.26
N THR A 75 19.72 -11.89 -2.45
CA THR A 75 19.66 -12.30 -1.05
C THR A 75 18.31 -12.87 -0.70
N THR A 76 18.31 -14.06 -0.09
CA THR A 76 17.14 -14.63 0.59
C THR A 76 17.49 -14.90 2.04
N SER A 77 16.95 -14.14 2.99
CA SER A 77 17.32 -14.34 4.41
C SER A 77 16.85 -15.70 4.98
N GLY A 78 15.83 -16.32 4.37
CA GLY A 78 15.32 -17.64 4.73
C GLY A 78 13.87 -17.83 4.29
N GLY A 79 13.11 -18.62 5.04
CA GLY A 79 11.70 -18.91 4.75
C GLY A 79 11.50 -20.15 3.88
N ASP A 80 10.37 -20.22 3.20
CA ASP A 80 9.95 -21.35 2.38
C ASP A 80 9.67 -20.93 0.93
N ASN A 81 10.30 -21.59 -0.04
CA ASN A 81 10.06 -21.41 -1.47
C ASN A 81 10.16 -19.95 -1.97
N ASN A 82 11.17 -19.21 -1.49
CA ASN A 82 11.43 -17.84 -1.93
C ASN A 82 12.46 -17.77 -3.06
N VAL A 83 12.30 -16.86 -4.01
CA VAL A 83 13.16 -16.68 -5.18
C VAL A 83 13.68 -15.25 -5.26
N ALA A 84 14.99 -15.08 -5.29
CA ALA A 84 15.67 -13.80 -5.55
C ALA A 84 16.54 -13.92 -6.81
N SER A 85 16.00 -13.53 -7.96
CA SER A 85 16.58 -13.75 -9.30
C SER A 85 16.90 -12.45 -10.06
N GLY A 86 16.63 -11.28 -9.48
CA GLY A 86 17.10 -9.99 -10.00
C GLY A 86 18.46 -9.57 -9.43
N TYR A 87 19.23 -8.77 -10.19
CA TYR A 87 20.49 -8.21 -9.69
C TYR A 87 20.26 -7.41 -8.40
N GLY A 88 20.92 -7.77 -7.30
CA GLY A 88 20.73 -7.12 -6.00
C GLY A 88 19.31 -7.23 -5.42
N ALA A 89 18.50 -8.18 -5.90
CA ALA A 89 17.15 -8.41 -5.41
C ALA A 89 17.15 -9.03 -4.01
N ILE A 90 16.15 -8.70 -3.19
CA ILE A 90 16.07 -9.13 -1.80
C ILE A 90 14.70 -9.76 -1.51
N VAL A 91 14.75 -10.96 -0.92
CA VAL A 91 13.63 -11.56 -0.20
C VAL A 91 14.01 -11.70 1.28
N PRO A 92 13.41 -10.92 2.20
CA PRO A 92 13.77 -10.95 3.61
C PRO A 92 13.26 -12.20 4.35
N GLY A 93 12.45 -13.06 3.70
CA GLY A 93 11.88 -14.26 4.28
C GLY A 93 10.42 -14.45 3.85
N GLY A 94 9.66 -15.22 4.64
CA GLY A 94 8.26 -15.53 4.34
C GLY A 94 8.09 -16.78 3.48
N GLU A 95 6.96 -16.86 2.75
CA GLU A 95 6.58 -18.03 1.95
C GLU A 95 6.23 -17.59 0.52
N GLY A 96 6.85 -18.23 -0.48
CA GLY A 96 6.45 -18.11 -1.88
C GLY A 96 6.69 -16.73 -2.50
N ASN A 97 7.62 -15.93 -1.98
CA ASN A 97 7.93 -14.61 -2.53
C ASN A 97 8.93 -14.69 -3.69
N SER A 98 8.78 -13.81 -4.69
CA SER A 98 9.65 -13.73 -5.87
C SER A 98 10.11 -12.29 -6.11
N ALA A 99 11.41 -12.05 -6.05
CA ALA A 99 12.07 -10.78 -6.36
C ALA A 99 12.92 -10.95 -7.65
N GLU A 100 12.30 -10.70 -8.80
CA GLU A 100 12.85 -10.99 -10.14
C GLU A 100 13.43 -9.73 -10.81
N GLY A 101 12.90 -8.55 -10.46
CA GLY A 101 13.43 -7.29 -10.95
C GLY A 101 14.80 -6.96 -10.38
N SER A 102 15.65 -6.27 -11.14
CA SER A 102 16.89 -5.72 -10.57
C SER A 102 16.56 -4.72 -9.47
N TYR A 103 17.25 -4.80 -8.32
CA TYR A 103 16.99 -3.99 -7.13
C TYR A 103 15.56 -4.10 -6.58
N SER A 104 14.88 -5.23 -6.81
CA SER A 104 13.53 -5.47 -6.32
C SER A 104 13.51 -6.02 -4.89
N TYR A 105 12.37 -5.87 -4.22
CA TYR A 105 12.14 -6.33 -2.86
C TYR A 105 10.77 -7.02 -2.74
N ALA A 106 10.71 -8.28 -2.33
CA ALA A 106 9.45 -9.01 -2.18
C ALA A 106 9.33 -9.64 -0.79
N ALA A 107 8.31 -9.28 -0.02
CA ALA A 107 8.17 -9.67 1.39
C ALA A 107 6.76 -10.15 1.77
N GLY A 108 6.71 -11.10 2.71
CA GLY A 108 5.46 -11.61 3.29
C GLY A 108 5.06 -12.96 2.71
N ARG A 109 3.86 -13.07 2.13
CA ARG A 109 3.37 -14.33 1.53
C ARG A 109 2.86 -14.13 0.11
N ASN A 110 3.51 -14.80 -0.85
CA ASN A 110 3.22 -14.74 -2.29
C ASN A 110 3.35 -13.32 -2.92
N ALA A 111 4.32 -12.53 -2.46
CA ALA A 111 4.69 -11.24 -3.07
C ALA A 111 5.56 -11.46 -4.33
N GLN A 112 5.28 -10.76 -5.43
CA GLN A 112 5.97 -10.94 -6.71
C GLN A 112 6.47 -9.61 -7.29
N ALA A 113 7.69 -9.22 -6.93
CA ALA A 113 8.37 -8.04 -7.45
C ALA A 113 9.08 -8.36 -8.77
N ARG A 114 8.29 -8.41 -9.86
CA ARG A 114 8.71 -8.84 -11.20
C ARG A 114 9.51 -7.79 -11.98
N ASN A 115 9.36 -6.52 -11.62
CA ASN A 115 9.93 -5.40 -12.37
C ASN A 115 11.09 -4.74 -11.62
N THR A 116 12.05 -4.18 -12.37
CA THR A 116 13.19 -3.44 -11.81
C THR A 116 12.74 -2.35 -10.84
N GLY A 117 13.35 -2.31 -9.67
CA GLY A 117 13.07 -1.33 -8.61
C GLY A 117 11.71 -1.50 -7.92
N ALA A 118 10.95 -2.55 -8.21
CA ALA A 118 9.65 -2.76 -7.57
C ALA A 118 9.78 -3.34 -6.16
N PHE A 119 8.99 -2.79 -5.23
CA PHE A 119 8.89 -3.23 -3.85
C PHE A 119 7.47 -3.76 -3.63
N VAL A 120 7.33 -5.04 -3.29
CA VAL A 120 6.03 -5.72 -3.14
C VAL A 120 5.92 -6.36 -1.76
N TRP A 121 4.90 -5.98 -1.02
CA TRP A 121 4.62 -6.45 0.33
C TRP A 121 3.26 -7.12 0.35
N ALA A 122 3.17 -8.34 0.88
CA ALA A 122 1.97 -9.15 0.82
C ALA A 122 1.67 -9.80 2.17
N ASP A 123 0.54 -9.45 2.78
CA ASP A 123 0.07 -10.05 4.03
C ASP A 123 -0.40 -11.52 3.87
N ASN A 124 -1.02 -12.08 4.92
CA ASN A 124 -1.50 -13.45 4.92
C ASN A 124 -2.91 -13.65 4.31
N SER A 125 -3.54 -12.62 3.73
CA SER A 125 -4.95 -12.70 3.28
C SER A 125 -5.20 -13.67 2.11
N GLY A 126 -4.15 -14.32 1.60
CA GLY A 126 -4.21 -15.25 0.48
C GLY A 126 -4.13 -14.57 -0.89
N GLY A 127 -3.67 -15.31 -1.89
CA GLY A 127 -3.45 -14.80 -3.26
C GLY A 127 -2.03 -14.30 -3.51
N SER A 128 -1.68 -14.13 -4.78
CA SER A 128 -0.43 -13.47 -5.17
C SER A 128 -0.69 -11.99 -5.48
N VAL A 129 0.29 -11.14 -5.18
CA VAL A 129 0.29 -9.73 -5.59
C VAL A 129 1.59 -9.47 -6.34
N ALA A 130 1.50 -8.79 -7.48
CA ALA A 130 2.63 -8.62 -8.38
C ALA A 130 2.79 -7.19 -8.87
N SER A 131 4.04 -6.78 -9.11
CA SER A 131 4.33 -5.56 -9.85
C SER A 131 3.93 -5.68 -11.31
N THR A 132 3.48 -4.56 -11.87
CA THR A 132 3.05 -4.40 -13.26
C THR A 132 3.98 -3.49 -14.06
N GLY A 133 4.83 -2.72 -13.39
CA GLY A 133 5.80 -1.81 -13.98
C GLY A 133 7.02 -1.57 -13.08
N PRO A 134 8.09 -0.96 -13.62
CA PRO A 134 9.28 -0.64 -12.85
C PRO A 134 9.00 0.42 -11.77
N ASN A 135 9.81 0.39 -10.71
CA ASN A 135 9.82 1.39 -9.62
C ASN A 135 8.47 1.56 -8.89
N GLN A 136 7.65 0.51 -8.80
CA GLN A 136 6.39 0.54 -8.06
C GLN A 136 6.58 0.13 -6.59
N PHE A 137 5.82 0.75 -5.70
CA PHE A 137 5.62 0.26 -4.33
C PHE A 137 4.20 -0.28 -4.19
N ILE A 138 4.08 -1.57 -3.92
CA ILE A 138 2.80 -2.29 -3.88
C ILE A 138 2.66 -2.97 -2.52
N VAL A 139 1.54 -2.73 -1.87
CA VAL A 139 1.23 -3.29 -0.56
C VAL A 139 -0.15 -3.94 -0.61
N ARG A 140 -0.23 -5.24 -0.32
CA ARG A 140 -1.46 -5.90 0.10
C ARG A 140 -1.44 -6.03 1.62
N ALA A 141 -2.29 -5.25 2.28
CA ALA A 141 -2.54 -5.32 3.71
C ALA A 141 -4.04 -5.27 3.96
N ALA A 142 -4.69 -6.44 4.04
CA ALA A 142 -6.13 -6.55 4.28
C ALA A 142 -6.56 -5.96 5.63
N GLY A 143 -5.62 -5.84 6.58
CA GLY A 143 -5.81 -5.11 7.82
C GLY A 143 -5.64 -3.58 7.72
N GLY A 144 -5.33 -3.05 6.53
CA GLY A 144 -5.03 -1.64 6.29
C GLY A 144 -3.54 -1.29 6.38
N VAL A 145 -3.19 -0.09 5.91
CA VAL A 145 -1.84 0.48 6.00
C VAL A 145 -1.86 1.69 6.92
N TYR A 146 -1.02 1.69 7.97
CA TYR A 146 -0.89 2.81 8.91
C TYR A 146 0.23 3.76 8.48
N PHE A 147 -0.07 5.04 8.40
CA PHE A 147 0.93 6.11 8.30
C PHE A 147 0.64 7.12 9.41
N GLY A 148 1.45 7.12 10.47
CA GLY A 148 1.32 8.04 11.59
C GLY A 148 2.53 8.02 12.52
N ASP A 149 2.52 8.89 13.52
CA ASP A 149 3.57 9.06 14.54
C ASP A 149 3.20 8.43 15.89
N GLU A 150 2.00 7.86 16.01
CA GLU A 150 1.55 7.16 17.21
C GLU A 150 2.01 5.69 17.22
N ASN A 151 2.21 5.14 18.42
CA ASN A 151 2.69 3.76 18.62
C ASN A 151 1.55 2.71 18.64
N ASP A 152 0.29 3.13 18.53
CA ASP A 152 -0.88 2.25 18.55
C ASP A 152 -1.71 2.39 17.26
N PRO A 153 -1.52 1.50 16.27
CA PRO A 153 -2.27 1.54 15.02
C PRO A 153 -3.66 0.88 15.11
N SER A 154 -4.21 0.64 16.31
CA SER A 154 -5.49 -0.06 16.47
C SER A 154 -6.70 0.79 16.06
N LEU A 155 -7.29 0.47 14.89
CA LEU A 155 -8.66 0.79 14.44
C LEU A 155 -9.25 2.15 14.89
N LYS A 156 -8.45 3.20 14.82
CA LYS A 156 -8.89 4.59 14.79
C LYS A 156 -8.36 5.19 13.51
N SER A 157 -9.25 5.64 12.63
CA SER A 157 -9.12 6.65 11.54
C SER A 157 -7.82 6.83 10.71
N GLY A 158 -6.69 6.18 10.99
CA GLY A 158 -5.37 6.37 10.39
C GLY A 158 -4.88 5.19 9.56
N LEU A 159 -5.74 4.20 9.28
CA LEU A 159 -5.45 3.13 8.33
C LEU A 159 -6.04 3.47 6.96
N ILE A 160 -5.21 3.51 5.91
CA ILE A 160 -5.70 3.44 4.53
C ILE A 160 -6.24 2.03 4.34
N ASN A 161 -7.57 1.90 4.29
CA ASN A 161 -8.23 0.64 4.02
C ASN A 161 -8.22 0.36 2.50
N THR A 162 -7.33 -0.52 2.07
CA THR A 162 -7.21 -0.91 0.66
C THR A 162 -8.39 -1.75 0.16
N SER A 163 -9.28 -2.22 1.05
CA SER A 163 -10.45 -3.03 0.68
C SER A 163 -11.70 -2.20 0.35
N THR A 164 -11.77 -0.94 0.77
CA THR A 164 -12.92 -0.05 0.50
C THR A 164 -12.75 0.78 -0.78
N GLY A 165 -11.65 0.59 -1.51
CA GLY A 165 -11.38 1.27 -2.77
C GLY A 165 -10.95 2.73 -2.62
N ALA A 166 -10.52 3.16 -1.43
CA ALA A 166 -9.79 4.42 -1.29
C ALA A 166 -8.41 4.26 -1.94
N CYS A 167 -8.20 4.91 -3.08
CA CYS A 167 -6.95 4.84 -3.83
C CYS A 167 -6.50 6.23 -4.30
N LEU A 168 -5.24 6.31 -4.69
CA LEU A 168 -4.71 7.42 -5.47
C LEU A 168 -4.86 7.06 -6.95
N SER A 169 -5.50 7.92 -7.74
CA SER A 169 -5.68 7.75 -9.18
C SER A 169 -4.34 7.72 -9.91
N GLU A 170 -4.34 7.32 -11.20
CA GLU A 170 -3.14 7.34 -12.04
C GLU A 170 -2.47 8.73 -12.11
N ASN A 171 -3.24 9.80 -11.85
CA ASN A 171 -2.76 11.19 -11.87
C ASN A 171 -2.47 11.76 -10.47
N GLY A 172 -2.59 10.97 -9.40
CA GLY A 172 -2.30 11.43 -8.05
C GLY A 172 -3.49 12.05 -7.30
N GLU A 173 -4.72 11.73 -7.68
CA GLU A 173 -5.93 12.27 -7.07
C GLU A 173 -6.56 11.26 -6.11
N TRP A 174 -7.11 11.70 -4.97
CA TRP A 174 -7.81 10.78 -4.06
C TRP A 174 -9.17 10.40 -4.62
N GLU A 175 -9.39 9.10 -4.83
CA GLU A 175 -10.64 8.53 -5.31
C GLU A 175 -11.23 7.56 -4.26
N TYR A 176 -12.56 7.42 -4.27
CA TYR A 176 -13.29 6.46 -3.45
C TYR A 176 -14.40 5.78 -4.27
N THR A 177 -14.68 4.51 -3.97
CA THR A 177 -15.73 3.76 -4.67
C THR A 177 -17.11 4.35 -4.37
N ALA A 178 -17.87 4.61 -5.43
CA ALA A 178 -19.11 5.37 -5.37
C ALA A 178 -20.27 4.77 -6.19
N THR A 179 -20.19 3.50 -6.60
CA THR A 179 -21.20 2.85 -7.43
C THR A 179 -22.46 2.51 -6.64
N ASP A 180 -23.64 2.51 -7.30
CA ASP A 180 -24.91 2.14 -6.66
C ASP A 180 -24.84 0.73 -6.01
N ASP A 181 -24.21 -0.23 -6.69
CA ASP A 181 -24.01 -1.60 -6.19
C ASP A 181 -23.10 -1.69 -4.93
N SER A 182 -22.37 -0.62 -4.61
CA SER A 182 -21.50 -0.53 -3.43
C SER A 182 -22.15 0.14 -2.22
N ARG A 183 -23.40 0.62 -2.35
CA ARG A 183 -24.10 1.42 -1.33
C ARG A 183 -25.46 0.82 -0.99
N THR A 184 -25.91 1.04 0.24
CA THR A 184 -27.27 0.72 0.70
C THR A 184 -27.90 1.97 1.31
N ASP A 185 -29.21 1.93 1.58
CA ASP A 185 -29.95 3.00 2.28
C ASP A 185 -29.83 4.37 1.59
N ILE A 186 -30.04 4.37 0.27
CA ILE A 186 -29.97 5.57 -0.57
C ILE A 186 -31.31 6.29 -0.55
N ASP A 187 -31.42 7.30 0.32
CA ASP A 187 -32.59 8.17 0.42
C ASP A 187 -32.34 9.54 -0.24
N PRO A 188 -33.39 10.16 -0.83
CA PRO A 188 -33.29 11.51 -1.35
C PRO A 188 -33.08 12.51 -0.20
N ILE A 189 -32.21 13.51 -0.44
CA ILE A 189 -31.95 14.61 0.50
C ILE A 189 -32.82 15.83 0.17
N ASP A 190 -33.19 16.60 1.19
CA ASP A 190 -33.79 17.93 1.02
C ASP A 190 -32.67 18.97 0.84
N ALA A 191 -32.40 19.35 -0.41
CA ALA A 191 -31.34 20.29 -0.72
C ALA A 191 -31.60 21.71 -0.18
N ASP A 192 -32.87 22.11 -0.03
CA ASP A 192 -33.21 23.43 0.54
C ASP A 192 -32.92 23.48 2.04
N GLU A 193 -33.16 22.38 2.76
CA GLU A 193 -32.76 22.24 4.17
C GLU A 193 -31.24 22.30 4.32
N ILE A 194 -30.50 21.54 3.50
CA ILE A 194 -29.03 21.57 3.50
C ILE A 194 -28.50 22.98 3.22
N LEU A 195 -29.10 23.73 2.30
CA LEU A 195 -28.70 25.11 2.04
C LEU A 195 -28.90 26.01 3.26
N GLU A 196 -30.01 25.89 3.98
CA GLU A 196 -30.22 26.68 5.21
C GLU A 196 -29.18 26.32 6.28
N GLN A 197 -28.91 25.03 6.46
CA GLN A 197 -27.87 24.55 7.38
C GLN A 197 -26.48 25.09 7.00
N VAL A 198 -26.11 25.06 5.70
CA VAL A 198 -24.85 25.63 5.21
C VAL A 198 -24.77 27.14 5.44
N ARG A 199 -25.89 27.87 5.35
CA ARG A 199 -25.93 29.32 5.62
C ARG A 199 -25.68 29.66 7.08
N GLU A 200 -26.06 28.77 8.00
CA GLU A 200 -25.84 28.92 9.44
C GLU A 200 -24.46 28.38 9.87
N LEU A 201 -23.88 27.48 9.09
CA LEU A 201 -22.57 26.89 9.36
C LEU A 201 -21.45 27.95 9.35
N THR A 202 -20.71 28.01 10.46
CA THR A 202 -19.62 28.98 10.60
C THR A 202 -18.39 28.52 9.82
N ILE A 203 -17.98 29.32 8.83
CA ILE A 203 -16.74 29.12 8.05
C ILE A 203 -15.65 30.06 8.57
N GLN A 204 -14.47 29.52 8.86
CA GLN A 204 -13.35 30.26 9.44
C GLN A 204 -12.05 29.96 8.69
N SER A 205 -11.06 30.86 8.79
CA SER A 205 -9.68 30.54 8.42
C SER A 205 -8.94 29.97 9.62
N TRP A 206 -8.18 28.91 9.41
CA TRP A 206 -7.44 28.21 10.45
C TRP A 206 -6.11 27.67 9.93
N ARG A 207 -5.26 27.22 10.85
CA ARG A 207 -3.97 26.57 10.56
C ARG A 207 -3.71 25.46 11.57
N TYR A 208 -2.91 24.48 11.20
CA TYR A 208 -2.42 23.48 12.15
C TYR A 208 -1.36 24.07 13.08
N GLU A 209 -1.23 23.51 14.29
CA GLU A 209 -0.15 23.86 15.22
C GLU A 209 1.16 23.15 14.81
N ASP A 210 1.62 23.37 13.57
CA ASP A 210 2.82 22.75 13.01
C ASP A 210 4.05 23.68 12.97
N GLY A 211 3.89 24.92 13.43
CA GLY A 211 4.94 25.93 13.47
C GLY A 211 5.25 26.62 12.14
N SER A 212 4.49 26.34 11.07
CA SER A 212 4.59 27.03 9.78
C SER A 212 3.55 28.15 9.64
N ASP A 213 3.95 29.26 9.00
CA ASP A 213 3.04 30.36 8.66
C ASP A 213 2.48 30.23 7.21
N GLU A 214 2.81 29.15 6.49
CA GLU A 214 2.56 29.05 5.05
C GLU A 214 1.25 28.33 4.66
N ASN A 215 0.59 27.64 5.60
CA ASN A 215 -0.58 26.80 5.30
C ASN A 215 -1.86 27.30 5.99
N HIS A 216 -2.51 28.29 5.38
CA HIS A 216 -3.85 28.72 5.79
C HIS A 216 -4.92 27.88 5.10
N HIS A 217 -5.83 27.34 5.90
CA HIS A 217 -7.01 26.64 5.44
C HIS A 217 -8.26 27.49 5.70
N VAL A 218 -9.35 27.17 5.00
CA VAL A 218 -10.67 27.77 5.20
C VAL A 218 -11.69 26.65 5.25
N GLY A 219 -12.55 26.66 6.27
CA GLY A 219 -13.61 25.67 6.44
C GLY A 219 -14.26 25.74 7.82
N PRO A 220 -15.29 24.92 8.06
CA PRO A 220 -15.85 24.74 9.40
C PRO A 220 -14.92 23.87 10.26
N THR A 221 -15.13 23.89 11.57
CA THR A 221 -14.57 22.85 12.45
C THR A 221 -15.34 21.54 12.24
N ALA A 222 -14.67 20.40 12.42
CA ALA A 222 -15.31 19.08 12.32
C ALA A 222 -16.51 18.90 13.28
N GLY A 223 -16.41 19.43 14.51
CA GLY A 223 -17.51 19.38 15.48
C GLY A 223 -18.77 20.10 14.99
N ALA A 224 -18.63 21.35 14.52
CA ALA A 224 -19.75 22.11 13.97
C ALA A 224 -20.35 21.46 12.72
N PHE A 225 -19.51 20.89 11.84
CA PHE A 225 -19.99 20.17 10.65
C PHE A 225 -20.82 18.94 11.05
N HIS A 226 -20.31 18.13 11.97
CA HIS A 226 -21.00 16.94 12.47
C HIS A 226 -22.32 17.28 13.19
N GLU A 227 -22.33 18.31 14.03
CA GLU A 227 -23.55 18.75 14.72
C GLU A 227 -24.61 19.26 13.75
N THR A 228 -24.19 19.87 12.63
CA THR A 228 -25.10 20.48 11.66
C THR A 228 -25.72 19.45 10.71
N PHE A 229 -24.91 18.50 10.20
CA PHE A 229 -25.35 17.57 9.15
C PHE A 229 -25.52 16.12 9.63
N GLU A 230 -25.13 15.81 10.86
CA GLU A 230 -25.08 14.45 11.40
C GLU A 230 -24.18 13.49 10.57
N LEU A 231 -23.23 14.06 9.82
CA LEU A 231 -22.25 13.34 9.00
C LEU A 231 -20.89 13.24 9.68
N GLY A 232 -20.13 12.18 9.38
CA GLY A 232 -18.86 11.86 10.03
C GLY A 232 -19.01 11.00 11.29
N GLN A 233 -17.95 10.28 11.69
CA GLN A 233 -18.06 9.24 12.72
C GLN A 233 -18.15 9.78 14.16
N ASN A 234 -17.46 10.88 14.46
CA ASN A 234 -17.28 11.34 15.85
C ASN A 234 -17.07 12.86 16.00
N GLY A 235 -17.26 13.65 14.93
CA GLY A 235 -17.03 15.10 14.95
C GLY A 235 -15.57 15.55 15.04
N GLU A 236 -14.59 14.64 14.92
CA GLU A 236 -13.16 14.99 14.91
C GLU A 236 -12.60 15.16 13.49
N THR A 237 -13.27 14.61 12.49
CA THR A 237 -12.83 14.64 11.09
C THR A 237 -13.99 14.97 10.15
N ILE A 238 -13.69 15.65 9.06
CA ILE A 238 -14.62 15.87 7.93
C ILE A 238 -14.09 15.04 6.76
N SER A 239 -14.90 14.14 6.21
CA SER A 239 -14.52 13.44 4.98
C SER A 239 -14.71 14.37 3.79
N SER A 240 -13.82 14.29 2.79
CA SER A 240 -13.98 15.07 1.56
C SER A 240 -15.28 14.72 0.84
N ALA A 241 -15.70 13.45 0.87
CA ALA A 241 -16.95 13.00 0.28
C ALA A 241 -18.18 13.69 0.91
N ASP A 242 -18.23 13.82 2.24
CA ASP A 242 -19.34 14.48 2.92
C ASP A 242 -19.33 15.99 2.65
N ALA A 243 -18.15 16.63 2.74
CA ALA A 243 -18.00 18.05 2.46
C ALA A 243 -18.42 18.40 1.02
N ASP A 244 -17.97 17.62 0.03
CA ASP A 244 -18.31 17.80 -1.37
C ASP A 244 -19.80 17.53 -1.63
N GLY A 245 -20.37 16.50 -1.00
CA GLY A 245 -21.79 16.18 -1.10
C GLY A 245 -22.69 17.31 -0.59
N VAL A 246 -22.38 17.84 0.61
CA VAL A 246 -23.07 18.99 1.20
C VAL A 246 -22.94 20.23 0.30
N ALA A 247 -21.73 20.50 -0.22
CA ALA A 247 -21.49 21.62 -1.12
C ALA A 247 -22.33 21.50 -2.41
N LEU A 248 -22.35 20.34 -3.04
CA LEU A 248 -23.13 20.08 -4.25
C LEU A 248 -24.63 20.27 -4.02
N ALA A 249 -25.16 19.74 -2.90
CA ALA A 249 -26.57 19.90 -2.54
C ALA A 249 -26.94 21.38 -2.33
N ALA A 250 -26.15 22.12 -1.56
CA ALA A 250 -26.37 23.54 -1.31
C ALA A 250 -26.28 24.37 -2.61
N ILE A 251 -25.32 24.06 -3.50
CA ILE A 251 -25.20 24.71 -4.81
C ILE A 251 -26.45 24.47 -5.67
N GLN A 252 -26.97 23.24 -5.70
CA GLN A 252 -28.19 22.93 -6.44
C GLN A 252 -29.40 23.70 -5.91
N ALA A 253 -29.59 23.74 -4.59
CA ALA A 253 -30.68 24.50 -3.98
C ALA A 253 -30.54 26.01 -4.24
N LEU A 254 -29.35 26.57 -4.11
CA LEU A 254 -29.10 27.98 -4.39
C LEU A 254 -29.42 28.32 -5.86
N ALA A 255 -28.99 27.48 -6.80
CA ALA A 255 -29.30 27.64 -8.21
C ALA A 255 -30.82 27.57 -8.48
N ASN A 256 -31.55 26.71 -7.78
CA ASN A 256 -33.01 26.60 -7.90
C ASN A 256 -33.71 27.85 -7.36
N ARG A 257 -33.30 28.35 -6.18
CA ARG A 257 -33.85 29.60 -5.61
C ARG A 257 -33.56 30.82 -6.47
N ASN A 258 -32.37 30.92 -7.04
CA ASN A 258 -32.04 32.00 -7.98
C ASN A 258 -32.97 31.99 -9.20
N ARG A 259 -33.23 30.81 -9.80
CA ARG A 259 -34.20 30.71 -10.92
C ARG A 259 -35.61 31.12 -10.52
N GLN A 260 -36.05 30.77 -9.30
CA GLN A 260 -37.35 31.21 -8.80
C GLN A 260 -37.41 32.73 -8.60
N LEU A 261 -36.34 33.32 -8.08
CA LEU A 261 -36.23 34.77 -7.93
C LEU A 261 -36.22 35.50 -9.28
N GLU A 262 -35.47 34.98 -10.27
CA GLU A 262 -35.45 35.50 -11.64
C GLU A 262 -36.84 35.47 -12.27
N SER A 263 -37.54 34.34 -12.21
CA SER A 263 -38.90 34.22 -12.73
C SER A 263 -39.88 35.19 -12.06
N ARG A 264 -39.78 35.37 -10.74
CA ARG A 264 -40.62 36.32 -10.01
C ARG A 264 -40.29 37.77 -10.37
N LEU A 265 -39.03 38.07 -10.62
CA LEU A 265 -38.60 39.41 -11.05
C LEU A 265 -39.19 39.72 -12.42
N GLU A 266 -39.09 38.81 -13.39
CA GLU A 266 -39.69 38.95 -14.73
C GLU A 266 -41.20 39.18 -14.66
N GLU A 267 -41.92 38.41 -13.82
CA GLU A 267 -43.36 38.60 -13.61
C GLU A 267 -43.71 39.97 -13.02
N LEU A 268 -42.88 40.49 -12.12
CA LEU A 268 -43.09 41.80 -11.51
C LEU A 268 -42.78 42.92 -12.49
N GLU A 269 -41.70 42.81 -13.27
CA GLU A 269 -41.35 43.78 -14.32
C GLU A 269 -42.46 43.86 -15.37
N ALA A 270 -42.98 42.72 -15.84
CA ALA A 270 -44.09 42.68 -16.79
C ALA A 270 -45.39 43.34 -16.25
N LYS A 271 -45.63 43.28 -14.93
CA LYS A 271 -46.77 43.96 -14.30
C LYS A 271 -46.58 45.47 -14.26
N VAL A 272 -45.37 45.92 -13.92
CA VAL A 272 -45.04 47.35 -13.87
C VAL A 272 -45.10 47.99 -15.26
N GLU A 273 -44.66 47.28 -16.31
CA GLU A 273 -44.75 47.77 -17.69
C GLU A 273 -46.18 47.82 -18.25
N ALA A 274 -47.12 47.13 -17.61
CA ALA A 274 -48.54 47.09 -18.00
C ALA A 274 -49.40 48.20 -17.35
N GLU A 275 -48.86 48.98 -16.41
CA GLU A 275 -49.49 50.13 -15.76
C GLU A 275 -49.16 51.47 -16.43
#